data_AF-A0A353NZ07-F1
#
_entry.id   AF-A0A353NZ07-F1
#
_cell.length_a   1.000
_cell.length_b   1.000
_cell.length_c   1.000
_cell.angle_alpha   90.00
_cell.angle_beta   90.00
_cell.angle_gamma   90.00
#
_symmetry.space_group_name_H-M   'P 1'
#
loop_
_entity.id
_entity.type
_entity.pdbx_description
1 polymer ?
#
loop_
_entity_poly.entity_id
_entity_poly.type
_entity_poly.pdbx_seq_one_letter_code
_entity_poly.pdbx_strand_id
1 'polypeptide(L)'
;MGDHYKLNCNNFNIENNSAKHIGRAKTVLVSRQSQDLAVVSEIIARVINSKDRQRISFTGLVEFSEKSKKHITDDILILIDRITALLAMSPLCYEISAVNPDIASNHDTSVDVNGFSADLSIFAAMLSASLRIPLPANILMTGHIASLEGDIGTVGSIQTKVNTAAQDKSIKRLIYPEGSKITKNFDSDSLQAAAVSNIRELVKIVFSEEDIVVASLEKGFFANYSEIGDPKDYVAQIIKYLAFDNENRFWQILRKHLLMGDAEAVRKWLRLFAGYYIGRKIYPAYFGDRLFSLICATPPAVKRAGNLFPLLDVADCIKLAGFAHTDDYEDVYKMIDAIRCKTSQNTFKSDAALRSAEFLPQNGDDNIFDRVTARINEISLARNFCTMIDSARASFILDSVTVGNYEDFLETVTSFYIHLQCYENSKPAESIDQQRARNEAIELLENSFRDAGGMAAALQRARDGTDGGMRKILDEMTDFHKLQQQQRHITATFRQAVDSLSWDERVQFMKDAMDRLKIFIPEHLKDEHPERFARDYETIAKAYVKGMDKLNQLIRRY
;
A
#
# COMPACT_ATOMS: atom_id res chain seq x y z
N MET A 1 -24.11 23.05 -0.23
CA MET A 1 -23.79 21.84 -1.02
C MET A 1 -22.44 22.08 -1.67
N GLY A 2 -21.37 21.72 -0.99
CA GLY A 2 -20.00 21.78 -1.52
C GLY A 2 -19.50 20.34 -1.61
N ASP A 3 -19.34 19.84 -2.83
CA ASP A 3 -18.78 18.52 -3.08
C ASP A 3 -17.30 18.53 -2.69
N HIS A 4 -17.00 18.02 -1.49
CA HIS A 4 -15.65 17.65 -1.11
C HIS A 4 -15.22 16.45 -1.97
N TYR A 5 -14.55 16.73 -3.08
CA TYR A 5 -13.78 15.76 -3.85
C TYR A 5 -12.72 15.14 -2.93
N LYS A 6 -13.02 13.96 -2.37
CA LYS A 6 -11.99 13.08 -1.81
C LYS A 6 -11.13 12.62 -2.97
N LEU A 7 -9.91 13.16 -3.06
CA LEU A 7 -8.86 12.66 -3.93
C LEU A 7 -8.72 11.15 -3.72
N ASN A 8 -9.17 10.37 -4.70
CA ASN A 8 -9.11 8.92 -4.68
C ASN A 8 -7.67 8.53 -5.07
N CYS A 9 -6.74 8.58 -4.12
CA CYS A 9 -5.30 8.36 -4.34
C CYS A 9 -4.94 6.93 -4.78
N ASN A 10 -5.88 5.99 -4.81
CA ASN A 10 -5.57 4.56 -4.92
C ASN A 10 -5.48 4.00 -6.36
N ASN A 11 -5.68 4.80 -7.42
CA ASN A 11 -5.65 4.31 -8.81
C ASN A 11 -4.53 4.88 -9.69
N PHE A 12 -3.50 5.51 -9.12
CA PHE A 12 -2.40 6.12 -9.90
C PHE A 12 -1.24 5.15 -10.18
N ASN A 13 -1.53 3.99 -10.79
CA ASN A 13 -0.49 3.18 -11.45
C ASN A 13 -0.28 3.67 -12.87
N ILE A 14 0.31 4.86 -13.01
CA ILE A 14 0.89 5.28 -14.29
C ILE A 14 2.16 4.47 -14.47
N GLU A 15 2.37 3.92 -15.66
CA GLU A 15 3.57 3.20 -16.06
C GLU A 15 4.82 3.92 -15.56
N ASN A 16 5.42 3.38 -14.49
CA ASN A 16 6.54 3.96 -13.74
C ASN A 16 7.87 3.89 -14.50
N ASN A 17 7.82 3.74 -15.82
CA ASN A 17 8.99 3.50 -16.67
C ASN A 17 9.73 4.79 -17.06
N SER A 18 9.31 5.94 -16.53
CA SER A 18 10.08 7.18 -16.68
C SER A 18 11.39 7.08 -15.91
N ALA A 19 12.46 7.65 -16.46
CA ALA A 19 13.72 7.82 -15.75
C ALA A 19 13.47 8.49 -14.39
N LYS A 20 14.13 7.98 -13.34
CA LYS A 20 14.09 8.57 -12.00
C LYS A 20 15.50 9.01 -11.59
N HIS A 21 15.59 10.14 -10.89
CA HIS A 21 16.86 10.73 -10.51
C HIS A 21 16.84 11.20 -9.05
N ILE A 22 17.90 10.89 -8.30
CA ILE A 22 18.08 11.41 -6.95
C ILE A 22 18.53 12.87 -7.03
N GLY A 23 17.88 13.73 -6.28
CA GLY A 23 18.27 15.14 -6.14
C GLY A 23 17.99 15.97 -7.39
N ARG A 24 17.12 15.53 -8.30
CA ARG A 24 16.78 16.30 -9.51
C ARG A 24 15.28 16.50 -9.65
N ALA A 25 14.87 17.74 -9.85
CA ALA A 25 13.47 18.13 -9.92
C ALA A 25 13.25 19.14 -11.04
N LYS A 26 12.25 18.92 -11.90
CA LYS A 26 11.92 19.90 -12.94
C LYS A 26 11.07 21.04 -12.39
N THR A 27 11.33 22.23 -12.92
CA THR A 27 10.60 23.48 -12.66
C THR A 27 10.35 24.21 -13.98
N VAL A 28 9.61 25.31 -13.93
CA VAL A 28 9.46 26.24 -15.07
C VAL A 28 9.88 27.63 -14.63
N LEU A 29 10.80 28.21 -15.40
CA LEU A 29 11.23 29.58 -15.27
C LEU A 29 10.51 30.42 -16.33
N VAL A 30 10.01 31.60 -15.94
CA VAL A 30 9.34 32.54 -16.85
C VAL A 30 10.24 33.75 -17.02
N SER A 31 10.45 34.18 -18.26
CA SER A 31 11.27 35.35 -18.57
C SER A 31 10.63 36.63 -18.02
N ARG A 32 11.47 37.53 -17.51
CA ARG A 32 11.03 38.88 -17.10
C ARG A 32 10.71 39.77 -18.28
N GLN A 33 11.37 39.56 -19.43
CA GLN A 33 11.22 40.40 -20.60
C GLN A 33 9.93 40.09 -21.37
N SER A 34 9.47 38.85 -21.31
CA SER A 34 8.21 38.42 -21.90
C SER A 34 7.55 37.37 -21.01
N GLN A 35 6.35 37.67 -20.53
CA GLN A 35 5.55 36.75 -19.71
C GLN A 35 5.08 35.51 -20.48
N ASP A 36 5.23 35.52 -21.81
CA ASP A 36 4.88 34.41 -22.70
C ASP A 36 6.06 33.44 -22.92
N LEU A 37 7.28 33.84 -22.54
CA LEU A 37 8.46 32.99 -22.65
C LEU A 37 8.70 32.26 -21.34
N ALA A 38 8.45 30.96 -21.34
CA ALA A 38 8.73 30.09 -20.22
C ALA A 38 9.44 28.82 -20.68
N VAL A 39 10.41 28.37 -19.89
CA VAL A 39 11.27 27.24 -20.23
C VAL A 39 11.32 26.26 -19.07
N VAL A 40 11.27 24.98 -19.41
CA VAL A 40 11.47 23.90 -18.43
C VAL A 40 12.94 23.91 -18.00
N SER A 41 13.18 23.89 -16.70
CA SER A 41 14.52 23.86 -16.13
C SER A 41 14.61 22.78 -15.07
N GLU A 42 15.81 22.30 -14.78
CA GLU A 42 16.05 21.26 -13.80
C GLU A 42 16.82 21.84 -12.62
N ILE A 43 16.26 21.67 -11.41
CA ILE A 43 16.95 21.95 -10.16
C ILE A 43 17.70 20.69 -9.75
N ILE A 44 18.99 20.84 -9.45
CA ILE A 44 19.87 19.77 -9.00
C ILE A 44 20.35 20.11 -7.59
N ALA A 45 20.04 19.23 -6.63
CA ALA A 45 20.55 19.26 -5.27
C ALA A 45 21.47 18.07 -5.04
N ARG A 46 22.68 18.31 -4.55
CA ARG A 46 23.66 17.29 -4.19
C ARG A 46 24.04 17.44 -2.72
N VAL A 47 24.09 16.33 -1.99
CA VAL A 47 24.65 16.31 -0.64
C VAL A 47 26.17 16.39 -0.75
N ILE A 48 26.79 17.33 -0.05
CA ILE A 48 28.24 17.53 -0.05
C ILE A 48 28.82 17.30 1.35
N ASN A 49 30.03 16.73 1.40
CA ASN A 49 30.80 16.61 2.63
C ASN A 49 31.61 17.89 2.83
N SER A 50 30.97 18.93 3.37
CA SER A 50 31.67 20.17 3.71
C SER A 50 32.05 20.21 5.18
N LYS A 51 33.30 20.57 5.47
CA LYS A 51 33.73 20.98 6.81
C LYS A 51 33.47 22.47 7.07
N ASP A 52 33.09 23.21 6.03
CA ASP A 52 32.87 24.65 6.13
C ASP A 52 31.54 24.96 6.83
N ARG A 53 31.47 26.18 7.38
CA ARG A 53 30.29 26.65 8.13
C ARG A 53 29.05 26.88 7.25
N GLN A 54 29.21 27.05 5.93
CA GLN A 54 28.07 27.27 5.03
C GLN A 54 27.42 25.93 4.66
N ARG A 55 26.16 25.76 5.04
CA ARG A 55 25.40 24.53 4.82
C ARG A 55 24.82 24.42 3.40
N ILE A 56 24.74 25.51 2.66
CA ILE A 56 24.28 25.53 1.27
C ILE A 56 25.28 26.31 0.42
N SER A 57 25.70 25.70 -0.68
CA SER A 57 26.40 26.38 -1.78
C SER A 57 25.50 26.44 -3.01
N PHE A 58 25.51 27.58 -3.70
CA PHE A 58 24.81 27.77 -4.96
C PHE A 58 25.82 27.75 -6.10
N THR A 59 25.61 26.91 -7.11
CA THR A 59 26.53 26.71 -8.24
C THR A 59 25.78 26.67 -9.56
N GLY A 60 26.51 26.73 -10.68
CA GLY A 60 25.95 26.67 -12.04
C GLY A 60 25.81 28.02 -12.72
N LEU A 61 25.34 28.00 -13.97
CA LEU A 61 25.18 29.19 -14.84
C LEU A 61 23.96 30.04 -14.50
N VAL A 62 23.01 29.45 -13.77
CA VAL A 62 21.77 30.10 -13.36
C VAL A 62 21.97 30.68 -11.96
N GLU A 63 21.93 32.00 -11.84
CA GLU A 63 22.13 32.67 -10.57
C GLU A 63 20.80 32.86 -9.83
N PHE A 64 20.75 32.39 -8.58
CA PHE A 64 19.63 32.67 -7.70
C PHE A 64 19.76 34.08 -7.11
N SER A 65 18.67 34.84 -7.10
CA SER A 65 18.64 36.13 -6.41
C SER A 65 18.96 35.97 -4.91
N GLU A 66 19.57 36.98 -4.29
CA GLU A 66 19.89 36.95 -2.84
C GLU A 66 18.64 36.71 -1.98
N LYS A 67 17.48 37.21 -2.40
CA LYS A 67 16.20 36.95 -1.73
C LYS A 67 15.82 35.47 -1.79
N SER A 68 15.99 34.83 -2.94
CA SER A 68 15.73 33.39 -3.11
C SER A 68 16.73 32.57 -2.31
N LYS A 69 18.05 32.89 -2.36
CA LYS A 69 19.08 32.21 -1.55
C LYS A 69 18.78 32.26 -0.06
N LYS A 70 18.37 33.45 0.43
CA LYS A 70 17.96 33.65 1.82
C LYS A 70 16.76 32.78 2.18
N HIS A 71 15.69 32.81 1.38
CA HIS A 71 14.51 31.98 1.62
C HIS A 71 14.81 30.46 1.62
N ILE A 72 15.65 29.99 0.69
CA ILE A 72 16.08 28.59 0.65
C ILE A 72 16.83 28.21 1.95
N THR A 73 17.65 29.12 2.48
CA THR A 73 18.46 28.89 3.68
C THR A 73 17.65 29.00 4.96
N ASP A 74 16.78 30.01 5.05
CA ASP A 74 16.06 30.36 6.27
C ASP A 74 14.74 29.57 6.42
N ASP A 75 14.16 29.07 5.33
CA ASP A 75 12.86 28.39 5.37
C ASP A 75 12.94 26.93 4.87
N ILE A 76 13.40 26.71 3.63
CA ILE A 76 13.41 25.37 3.02
C ILE A 76 14.39 24.43 3.74
N LEU A 77 15.61 24.88 4.03
CA LEU A 77 16.61 24.08 4.73
C LEU A 77 16.11 23.66 6.13
N ILE A 78 15.44 24.55 6.85
CA ILE A 78 14.90 24.26 8.19
C ILE A 78 13.85 23.14 8.11
N LEU A 79 12.97 23.17 7.11
CA LEU A 79 12.01 22.09 6.88
C LEU A 79 12.69 20.75 6.60
N ILE A 80 13.73 20.75 5.74
CA ILE A 80 14.51 19.54 5.45
C ILE A 80 15.20 19.01 6.70
N ASP A 81 15.76 19.90 7.53
CA ASP A 81 16.41 19.52 8.78
C ASP A 81 15.43 18.94 9.79
N ARG A 82 14.24 19.54 9.92
CA ARG A 82 13.19 18.99 10.80
C ARG A 82 12.79 17.59 10.35
N ILE A 83 12.60 17.37 9.05
CA ILE A 83 12.25 16.05 8.52
C ILE A 83 13.38 15.05 8.77
N THR A 84 14.61 15.39 8.40
CA THR A 84 15.77 14.48 8.54
C THR A 84 16.10 14.18 10.01
N ALA A 85 16.01 15.17 10.91
CA ALA A 85 16.21 14.98 12.33
C ALA A 85 15.17 14.01 12.95
N LEU A 86 13.90 14.13 12.55
CA LEU A 86 12.85 13.20 13.02
C LEU A 86 13.01 11.79 12.46
N LEU A 87 13.73 11.61 11.36
CA LEU A 87 14.19 10.31 10.85
C LEU A 87 15.51 9.84 11.47
N ALA A 88 15.98 10.51 12.53
CA ALA A 88 17.26 10.27 13.20
C ALA A 88 18.48 10.37 12.28
N MET A 89 18.42 11.26 11.28
CA MET A 89 19.54 11.55 10.38
C MET A 89 20.28 12.81 10.83
N SER A 90 21.60 12.82 10.67
CA SER A 90 22.42 13.99 10.94
C SER A 90 22.18 15.11 9.90
N PRO A 91 22.27 16.39 10.30
CA PRO A 91 22.15 17.51 9.38
C PRO A 91 23.12 17.39 8.21
N LEU A 92 22.66 17.73 7.01
CA LEU A 92 23.44 17.64 5.77
C LEU A 92 23.78 19.03 5.21
N CYS A 93 24.78 19.07 4.34
CA CYS A 93 25.13 20.23 3.54
C CYS A 93 24.79 19.97 2.07
N TYR A 94 24.40 21.01 1.35
CA TYR A 94 23.89 20.89 -0.02
C TYR A 94 24.64 21.82 -0.98
N GLU A 95 24.87 21.30 -2.19
CA GLU A 95 25.14 22.10 -3.38
C GLU A 95 23.85 22.15 -4.21
N ILE A 96 23.38 23.35 -4.53
CA ILE A 96 22.18 23.59 -5.33
C ILE A 96 22.57 24.28 -6.63
N SER A 97 22.09 23.76 -7.75
CA SER A 97 22.25 24.38 -9.07
C SER A 97 20.96 24.29 -9.87
N ALA A 98 20.81 25.16 -10.86
CA ALA A 98 19.76 25.06 -11.86
C ALA A 98 20.38 24.95 -13.26
N VAL A 99 19.85 24.04 -14.06
CA VAL A 99 20.31 23.79 -15.42
C VAL A 99 19.14 23.97 -16.37
N ASN A 100 19.39 24.69 -17.46
CA ASN A 100 18.47 24.79 -18.58
C ASN A 100 19.17 24.28 -19.84
N PRO A 101 18.90 23.03 -20.26
CA PRO A 101 19.58 22.41 -21.41
C PRO A 101 19.42 23.23 -22.69
N ASP A 102 18.24 23.82 -22.91
CA ASP A 102 17.88 24.48 -24.16
C ASP A 102 18.45 25.90 -24.28
N ILE A 103 18.59 26.60 -23.16
CA ILE A 103 19.22 27.94 -23.14
C ILE A 103 20.74 27.84 -23.15
N ALA A 104 21.31 26.88 -22.39
CA ALA A 104 22.75 26.71 -22.27
C ALA A 104 23.45 26.40 -23.60
N SER A 105 22.74 25.83 -24.59
CA SER A 105 23.32 25.54 -25.90
C SER A 105 23.36 26.74 -26.86
N ASN A 106 22.55 27.79 -26.61
CA ASN A 106 22.28 28.83 -27.62
C ASN A 106 22.72 30.23 -27.20
N HIS A 107 22.74 30.56 -25.90
CA HIS A 107 23.13 31.89 -25.43
C HIS A 107 23.92 31.83 -24.11
N ASP A 108 25.11 32.44 -24.12
CA ASP A 108 26.03 32.58 -22.98
C ASP A 108 25.54 33.65 -21.98
N THR A 109 24.23 33.75 -21.79
CA THR A 109 23.58 34.73 -20.93
C THR A 109 23.20 34.06 -19.60
N SER A 110 23.72 34.61 -18.50
CA SER A 110 23.30 34.24 -17.15
C SER A 110 21.80 34.47 -16.99
N VAL A 111 21.09 33.44 -16.54
CA VAL A 111 19.64 33.52 -16.27
C VAL A 111 19.47 33.77 -14.78
N ASP A 112 18.95 34.95 -14.42
CA ASP A 112 18.68 35.29 -13.02
C ASP A 112 17.33 34.72 -12.57
N VAL A 113 17.37 33.71 -11.70
CA VAL A 113 16.17 33.17 -11.06
C VAL A 113 15.73 34.11 -9.95
N ASN A 114 14.59 34.75 -10.19
CA ASN A 114 13.96 35.66 -9.26
C ASN A 114 12.57 35.17 -8.86
N GLY A 115 12.28 35.26 -7.57
CA GLY A 115 11.02 34.81 -6.98
C GLY A 115 11.14 33.42 -6.36
N PHE A 116 9.97 32.88 -6.02
CA PHE A 116 9.84 31.69 -5.17
C PHE A 116 9.12 30.53 -5.85
N SER A 117 8.90 30.62 -7.16
CA SER A 117 8.07 29.60 -7.83
C SER A 117 8.76 28.26 -8.06
N ALA A 118 10.05 28.16 -7.71
CA ALA A 118 10.86 26.95 -7.78
C ALA A 118 11.01 26.26 -6.42
N ASP A 119 10.40 26.79 -5.34
CA ASP A 119 10.60 26.26 -3.98
C ASP A 119 10.19 24.81 -3.86
N LEU A 120 9.07 24.39 -4.48
CA LEU A 120 8.65 22.99 -4.47
C LEU A 120 9.69 22.07 -5.12
N SER A 121 10.28 22.50 -6.24
CA SER A 121 11.32 21.74 -6.94
C SER A 121 12.61 21.68 -6.12
N ILE A 122 12.99 22.79 -5.48
CA ILE A 122 14.16 22.87 -4.60
C ILE A 122 13.97 21.97 -3.37
N PHE A 123 12.84 22.08 -2.68
CA PHE A 123 12.49 21.24 -1.54
C PHE A 123 12.47 19.75 -1.92
N ALA A 124 11.80 19.38 -3.02
CA ALA A 124 11.75 18.00 -3.49
C ALA A 124 13.15 17.48 -3.83
N ALA A 125 13.98 18.25 -4.53
CA ALA A 125 15.35 17.87 -4.87
C ALA A 125 16.21 17.70 -3.62
N MET A 126 16.18 18.64 -2.67
CA MET A 126 16.93 18.55 -1.42
C MET A 126 16.49 17.35 -0.59
N LEU A 127 15.18 17.12 -0.44
CA LEU A 127 14.64 15.99 0.30
C LEU A 127 15.00 14.65 -0.37
N SER A 128 14.88 14.58 -1.69
CA SER A 128 15.30 13.45 -2.52
C SER A 128 16.79 13.13 -2.31
N ALA A 129 17.66 14.15 -2.34
CA ALA A 129 19.10 13.98 -2.12
C ALA A 129 19.41 13.51 -0.69
N SER A 130 18.71 14.05 0.30
CA SER A 130 18.86 13.70 1.72
C SER A 130 18.54 12.24 1.98
N LEU A 131 17.35 11.83 1.52
CA LEU A 131 16.79 10.51 1.78
C LEU A 131 17.25 9.46 0.77
N ARG A 132 17.87 9.87 -0.35
CA ARG A 132 18.17 9.04 -1.52
C ARG A 132 16.92 8.40 -2.15
N ILE A 133 15.78 9.09 -2.07
CA ILE A 133 14.55 8.69 -2.75
C ILE A 133 14.55 9.33 -4.13
N PRO A 134 14.62 8.57 -5.24
CA PRO A 134 14.63 9.16 -6.57
C PRO A 134 13.29 9.83 -6.93
N LEU A 135 13.36 10.93 -7.68
CA LEU A 135 12.22 11.66 -8.22
C LEU A 135 11.95 11.27 -9.68
N PRO A 136 10.68 11.12 -10.11
CA PRO A 136 10.35 10.90 -11.51
C PRO A 136 10.69 12.11 -12.38
N ALA A 137 11.44 11.90 -13.47
CA ALA A 137 11.89 12.96 -14.38
C ALA A 137 10.77 13.55 -15.26
N ASN A 138 9.59 12.93 -15.26
CA ASN A 138 8.40 13.36 -16.01
C ASN A 138 7.44 14.23 -15.18
N ILE A 139 7.82 14.61 -13.96
CA ILE A 139 7.04 15.51 -13.09
C ILE A 139 7.65 16.90 -13.13
N LEU A 140 6.80 17.89 -13.41
CA LEU A 140 7.11 19.31 -13.33
C LEU A 140 6.42 19.93 -12.12
N MET A 141 7.14 20.75 -11.36
CA MET A 141 6.63 21.37 -10.13
C MET A 141 6.77 22.89 -10.17
N THR A 142 5.77 23.60 -9.66
CA THR A 142 5.86 25.04 -9.37
C THR A 142 5.03 25.39 -8.14
N GLY A 143 5.51 26.34 -7.34
CA GLY A 143 4.86 26.77 -6.11
C GLY A 143 5.86 27.43 -5.16
N HIS A 144 5.33 28.22 -4.23
CA HIS A 144 6.10 28.88 -3.17
C HIS A 144 5.84 28.18 -1.83
N ILE A 145 6.86 27.90 -1.03
CA ILE A 145 6.68 27.41 0.34
C ILE A 145 6.51 28.64 1.25
N ALA A 146 5.27 28.93 1.63
CA ALA A 146 4.89 30.19 2.24
C ALA A 146 5.08 30.23 3.77
N SER A 147 5.37 29.10 4.41
CA SER A 147 5.48 28.97 5.87
C SER A 147 6.50 27.91 6.30
N LEU A 148 6.96 27.99 7.55
CA LEU A 148 7.81 26.98 8.19
C LEU A 148 7.04 25.72 8.60
N GLU A 149 5.72 25.76 8.52
CA GLU A 149 4.81 24.63 8.66
C GLU A 149 4.72 23.86 7.33
N GLY A 150 5.02 24.51 6.20
CA GLY A 150 5.06 23.90 4.88
C GLY A 150 3.80 24.11 4.03
N ASP A 151 3.11 25.24 4.24
CA ASP A 151 2.01 25.69 3.38
C ASP A 151 2.53 26.07 1.99
N ILE A 152 1.76 25.78 0.95
CA ILE A 152 2.11 26.10 -0.44
C ILE A 152 1.29 27.29 -0.94
N GLY A 153 1.98 28.41 -1.18
CA GLY A 153 1.43 29.63 -1.75
C GLY A 153 1.33 29.62 -3.28
N THR A 154 0.45 30.46 -3.81
CA THR A 154 0.27 30.64 -5.25
C THR A 154 1.47 31.33 -5.90
N VAL A 155 1.61 31.15 -7.21
CA VAL A 155 2.71 31.72 -8.00
C VAL A 155 2.18 32.45 -9.22
N GLY A 156 2.92 33.47 -9.67
CA GLY A 156 2.62 34.19 -10.90
C GLY A 156 2.75 33.32 -12.16
N SER A 157 2.09 33.78 -13.22
CA SER A 157 2.15 33.21 -14.58
C SER A 157 1.87 31.70 -14.63
N ILE A 158 0.95 31.22 -13.80
CA ILE A 158 0.65 29.79 -13.73
C ILE A 158 0.14 29.25 -15.08
N GLN A 159 -0.64 30.01 -15.83
CA GLN A 159 -1.14 29.58 -17.13
C GLN A 159 0.00 29.38 -18.14
N THR A 160 0.99 30.28 -18.16
CA THR A 160 2.18 30.12 -19.01
C THR A 160 2.91 28.83 -18.68
N LYS A 161 3.10 28.55 -17.37
CA LYS A 161 3.78 27.31 -16.91
C LYS A 161 3.00 26.05 -17.27
N VAL A 162 1.67 26.09 -17.16
CA VAL A 162 0.79 25.00 -17.59
C VAL A 162 0.94 24.76 -19.08
N ASN A 163 0.91 25.82 -19.89
CA ASN A 163 1.06 25.72 -21.34
C ASN A 163 2.43 25.15 -21.73
N THR A 164 3.51 25.60 -21.07
CA THR A 164 4.87 25.06 -21.28
C THR A 164 4.94 23.58 -20.91
N ALA A 165 4.37 23.17 -19.77
CA ALA A 165 4.32 21.76 -19.37
C ALA A 165 3.53 20.90 -20.38
N ALA A 166 2.45 21.43 -20.95
CA ALA A 166 1.65 20.73 -21.96
C ALA A 166 2.35 20.60 -23.32
N GLN A 167 3.28 21.51 -23.64
CA GLN A 167 4.07 21.47 -24.87
C GLN A 167 5.26 20.50 -24.77
N ASP A 168 5.80 20.29 -23.58
CA ASP A 168 6.91 19.36 -23.35
C ASP A 168 6.40 17.92 -23.18
N LYS A 169 6.57 17.10 -24.22
CA LYS A 169 6.15 15.68 -24.25
C LYS A 169 6.81 14.81 -23.17
N SER A 170 7.95 15.24 -22.62
CA SER A 170 8.64 14.54 -21.53
C SER A 170 7.93 14.72 -20.19
N ILE A 171 7.09 15.74 -20.06
CA ILE A 171 6.29 16.01 -18.87
C ILE A 171 4.96 15.29 -19.00
N LYS A 172 4.67 14.43 -18.03
CA LYS A 172 3.39 13.71 -17.93
C LYS A 172 2.54 14.22 -16.78
N ARG A 173 3.16 14.94 -15.84
CA ARG A 173 2.47 15.47 -14.67
C ARG A 173 2.97 16.85 -14.27
N LEU A 174 2.03 17.75 -13.99
CA LEU A 174 2.25 19.08 -13.44
C LEU A 174 1.71 19.13 -12.00
N ILE A 175 2.55 19.54 -11.05
CA ILE A 175 2.17 19.82 -9.67
C ILE A 175 2.16 21.34 -9.47
N TYR A 176 1.05 21.87 -8.95
CA TYR A 176 0.84 23.31 -8.79
C TYR A 176 0.05 23.66 -7.52
N PRO A 177 0.07 24.92 -7.04
CA PRO A 177 -0.64 25.30 -5.82
C PRO A 177 -2.16 25.31 -6.00
N GLU A 178 -2.91 24.72 -5.07
CA GLU A 178 -4.38 24.56 -5.14
C GLU A 178 -5.13 25.89 -5.35
N GLY A 179 -4.67 26.99 -4.76
CA GLY A 179 -5.27 28.33 -4.95
C GLY A 179 -5.07 28.96 -6.33
N SER A 180 -4.35 28.29 -7.24
CA SER A 180 -4.05 28.83 -8.57
C SER A 180 -5.18 28.54 -9.55
N LYS A 181 -5.67 29.57 -10.22
CA LYS A 181 -6.65 29.43 -11.30
C LYS A 181 -5.92 28.95 -12.57
N ILE A 182 -6.21 27.73 -13.01
CA ILE A 182 -5.72 27.17 -14.26
C ILE A 182 -6.87 26.93 -15.23
N THR A 183 -6.67 27.30 -16.49
CA THR A 183 -7.58 26.92 -17.58
C THR A 183 -7.03 25.67 -18.24
N LYS A 184 -7.78 24.56 -18.17
CA LYS A 184 -7.41 23.27 -18.76
C LYS A 184 -7.66 23.27 -20.27
N ASN A 185 -6.79 23.93 -21.02
CA ASN A 185 -6.80 23.93 -22.49
C ASN A 185 -5.85 22.86 -23.07
N PHE A 186 -5.54 21.82 -22.30
CA PHE A 186 -4.66 20.72 -22.69
C PHE A 186 -5.39 19.39 -22.59
N ASP A 187 -4.94 18.43 -23.40
CA ASP A 187 -5.44 17.06 -23.35
C ASP A 187 -5.06 16.41 -22.00
N SER A 188 -6.06 16.06 -21.19
CA SER A 188 -5.88 15.44 -19.88
C SER A 188 -5.21 14.07 -19.95
N ASP A 189 -5.26 13.41 -21.11
CA ASP A 189 -4.61 12.12 -21.32
C ASP A 189 -3.09 12.31 -21.54
N SER A 190 -2.68 13.49 -22.02
CA SER A 190 -1.28 13.84 -22.26
C SER A 190 -0.55 14.41 -21.04
N LEU A 191 -1.24 15.23 -20.24
CA LEU A 191 -0.71 15.90 -19.06
C LEU A 191 -1.70 15.82 -17.90
N GLN A 192 -1.25 15.26 -16.78
CA GLN A 192 -2.04 15.26 -15.55
C GLN A 192 -1.66 16.44 -14.67
N ALA A 193 -2.64 17.22 -14.23
CA ALA A 193 -2.42 18.33 -13.30
C ALA A 193 -2.89 17.96 -11.89
N ALA A 194 -2.02 18.12 -10.90
CA ALA A 194 -2.30 17.86 -9.49
C ALA A 194 -2.10 19.14 -8.67
N ALA A 195 -3.19 19.63 -8.08
CA ALA A 195 -3.17 20.72 -7.12
C ALA A 195 -2.67 20.23 -5.75
N VAL A 196 -1.83 21.02 -5.09
CA VAL A 196 -1.34 20.78 -3.73
C VAL A 196 -1.44 22.03 -2.86
N SER A 197 -1.75 21.83 -1.58
CA SER A 197 -1.87 22.90 -0.58
C SER A 197 -0.70 22.93 0.41
N ASN A 198 0.02 21.81 0.56
CA ASN A 198 1.08 21.64 1.56
C ASN A 198 2.17 20.66 1.08
N ILE A 199 3.34 20.71 1.73
CA ILE A 199 4.49 19.85 1.41
C ILE A 199 4.21 18.34 1.60
N ARG A 200 3.26 17.96 2.45
CA ARG A 200 2.90 16.55 2.66
C ARG A 200 2.21 15.98 1.42
N GLU A 201 1.28 16.74 0.80
CA GLU A 201 0.65 16.34 -0.46
C GLU A 201 1.69 16.23 -1.58
N LEU A 202 2.63 17.18 -1.67
CA LEU A 202 3.75 17.10 -2.60
C LEU A 202 4.53 15.79 -2.43
N VAL A 203 4.99 15.49 -1.21
CA VAL A 203 5.77 14.27 -0.90
C VAL A 203 5.03 13.00 -1.30
N LYS A 204 3.71 12.92 -1.03
CA LYS A 204 2.88 11.77 -1.42
C LYS A 204 2.78 11.57 -2.93
N ILE A 205 2.83 12.64 -3.71
CA ILE A 205 2.72 12.56 -5.17
C ILE A 205 4.07 12.18 -5.80
N VAL A 206 5.19 12.68 -5.25
CA VAL A 206 6.50 12.56 -5.90
C VAL A 206 7.29 11.31 -5.49
N PHE A 207 7.03 10.75 -4.30
CA PHE A 207 7.74 9.57 -3.81
C PHE A 207 6.86 8.33 -3.85
N SER A 208 7.32 7.30 -4.58
CA SER A 208 6.66 6.01 -4.60
C SER A 208 6.96 5.21 -3.33
N GLU A 209 6.04 4.32 -2.95
CA GLU A 209 6.23 3.45 -1.78
C GLU A 209 7.47 2.55 -1.92
N GLU A 210 7.72 2.03 -3.13
CA GLU A 210 8.91 1.23 -3.42
C GLU A 210 10.20 2.02 -3.15
N ASP A 211 10.30 3.25 -3.66
CA ASP A 211 11.48 4.09 -3.47
C ASP A 211 11.67 4.48 -1.98
N ILE A 212 10.58 4.69 -1.24
CA ILE A 212 10.60 4.97 0.20
C ILE A 212 11.18 3.77 0.97
N VAL A 213 10.71 2.56 0.69
CA VAL A 213 11.21 1.37 1.39
C VAL A 213 12.69 1.16 1.13
N VAL A 214 13.14 1.25 -0.13
CA VAL A 214 14.58 1.16 -0.47
C VAL A 214 15.39 2.20 0.30
N ALA A 215 14.99 3.47 0.23
CA ALA A 215 15.67 4.54 0.94
C ALA A 215 15.70 4.32 2.46
N SER A 216 14.62 3.85 3.05
CA SER A 216 14.52 3.60 4.49
C SER A 216 15.46 2.49 4.96
N LEU A 217 15.65 1.44 4.15
CA LEU A 217 16.62 0.37 4.39
C LEU A 217 18.06 0.89 4.24
N GLU A 218 18.34 1.70 3.21
CA GLU A 218 19.68 2.24 2.99
C GLU A 218 20.10 3.32 4.01
N LYS A 219 19.15 4.16 4.44
CA LYS A 219 19.40 5.31 5.32
C LYS A 219 19.17 5.04 6.80
N GLY A 220 18.64 3.88 7.14
CA GLY A 220 18.52 3.48 8.54
C GLY A 220 17.19 3.81 9.21
N PHE A 221 16.19 4.33 8.48
CA PHE A 221 14.90 4.73 9.07
C PHE A 221 13.75 3.72 8.84
N PHE A 222 14.06 2.49 8.40
CA PHE A 222 13.06 1.44 8.13
C PHE A 222 12.23 1.01 9.37
N ALA A 223 12.89 0.68 10.49
CA ALA A 223 12.24 0.23 11.73
C ALA A 223 12.11 1.31 12.82
N ASN A 224 12.46 2.57 12.50
CA ASN A 224 12.58 3.64 13.47
C ASN A 224 11.39 4.61 13.39
N TYR A 225 10.20 4.15 13.76
CA TYR A 225 9.05 5.04 13.93
C TYR A 225 8.44 4.89 15.32
N SER A 226 8.50 5.97 16.09
CA SER A 226 7.62 6.21 17.23
C SER A 226 6.45 7.08 16.79
N GLU A 227 5.28 6.95 17.42
CA GLU A 227 4.18 7.90 17.17
C GLU A 227 4.65 9.32 17.51
N ILE A 228 4.80 10.16 16.48
CA ILE A 228 5.32 11.51 16.64
C ILE A 228 4.23 12.52 16.27
N GLY A 229 3.95 13.41 17.22
CA GLY A 229 3.50 14.78 16.94
C GLY A 229 2.00 15.02 16.81
N ASP A 230 1.69 16.30 16.62
CA ASP A 230 0.33 16.78 16.34
C ASP A 230 -0.10 16.31 14.95
N PRO A 231 -1.28 15.65 14.79
CA PRO A 231 -1.82 15.29 13.48
C PRO A 231 -1.99 16.46 12.52
N LYS A 232 -1.95 17.72 12.98
CA LYS A 232 -1.98 18.93 12.14
C LYS A 232 -0.63 19.35 11.59
N ASP A 233 0.49 18.91 12.16
CA ASP A 233 1.83 19.25 11.67
C ASP A 233 2.14 18.50 10.36
N TYR A 234 2.35 19.24 9.27
CA TYR A 234 2.66 18.63 7.97
C TYR A 234 3.99 17.87 7.99
N VAL A 235 4.96 18.31 8.80
CA VAL A 235 6.23 17.60 8.96
C VAL A 235 6.00 16.26 9.64
N ALA A 236 5.28 16.22 10.77
CA ALA A 236 4.93 14.98 11.45
C ALA A 236 4.17 14.01 10.53
N GLN A 237 3.25 14.53 9.71
CA GLN A 237 2.54 13.74 8.70
C GLN A 237 3.45 13.20 7.58
N ILE A 238 4.47 13.95 7.17
CA ILE A 238 5.51 13.45 6.24
C ILE A 238 6.28 12.31 6.87
N ILE A 239 6.72 12.44 8.13
CA ILE A 239 7.45 11.39 8.85
C ILE A 239 6.60 10.13 8.96
N LYS A 240 5.33 10.28 9.34
CA LYS A 240 4.38 9.17 9.33
C LYS A 240 4.31 8.55 7.94
N TYR A 241 4.19 9.33 6.86
CA TYR A 241 4.16 8.76 5.52
C TYR A 241 5.47 8.05 5.13
N LEU A 242 6.64 8.58 5.50
CA LEU A 242 7.95 8.03 5.11
C LEU A 242 8.41 6.83 5.94
N ALA A 243 8.03 6.76 7.22
CA ALA A 243 8.57 5.79 8.17
C ALA A 243 7.52 4.82 8.74
N PHE A 244 6.23 5.18 8.74
CA PHE A 244 5.20 4.30 9.28
C PHE A 244 4.99 3.09 8.38
N ASP A 245 5.03 1.92 9.01
CA ASP A 245 4.63 0.65 8.41
C ASP A 245 5.46 0.23 7.17
N ASN A 246 6.71 0.68 7.09
CA ASN A 246 7.62 0.31 6.01
C ASN A 246 7.88 -1.20 5.95
N GLU A 247 7.76 -1.90 7.07
CA GLU A 247 7.86 -3.36 7.09
C GLU A 247 6.73 -4.01 6.28
N ASN A 248 5.48 -3.62 6.49
CA ASN A 248 4.37 -4.15 5.71
C ASN A 248 4.47 -3.75 4.24
N ARG A 249 4.88 -2.52 3.94
CA ARG A 249 5.14 -2.08 2.55
C ARG A 249 6.18 -2.97 1.87
N PHE A 250 7.29 -3.27 2.56
CA PHE A 250 8.31 -4.19 2.06
C PHE A 250 7.71 -5.55 1.71
N TRP A 251 6.94 -6.15 2.60
CA TRP A 251 6.34 -7.47 2.37
C TRP A 251 5.30 -7.46 1.24
N GLN A 252 4.52 -6.39 1.10
CA GLN A 252 3.57 -6.22 0.00
C GLN A 252 4.29 -6.09 -1.35
N ILE A 253 5.37 -5.31 -1.41
CA ILE A 253 6.19 -5.16 -2.62
C ILE A 253 6.87 -6.48 -2.98
N LEU A 254 7.46 -7.18 -2.00
CA LEU A 254 8.09 -8.48 -2.22
C LEU A 254 7.07 -9.50 -2.75
N ARG A 255 5.86 -9.53 -2.16
CA ARG A 255 4.76 -10.37 -2.63
C ARG A 255 4.39 -10.06 -4.08
N LYS A 256 4.24 -8.79 -4.44
CA LYS A 256 3.94 -8.36 -5.82
C LYS A 256 4.97 -8.92 -6.80
N HIS A 257 6.27 -8.78 -6.53
CA HIS A 257 7.32 -9.31 -7.41
C HIS A 257 7.36 -10.84 -7.44
N LEU A 258 7.11 -11.50 -6.31
CA LEU A 258 6.96 -12.97 -6.26
C LEU A 258 5.82 -13.45 -7.15
N LEU A 259 4.65 -12.81 -7.09
CA LEU A 259 3.50 -13.18 -7.94
C LEU A 259 3.79 -12.97 -9.43
N MET A 260 4.58 -11.95 -9.77
CA MET A 260 5.01 -11.67 -11.15
C MET A 260 6.14 -12.60 -11.64
N GLY A 261 6.74 -13.42 -10.76
CA GLY A 261 7.90 -14.24 -11.09
C GLY A 261 9.19 -13.45 -11.36
N ASP A 262 9.28 -12.21 -10.88
CA ASP A 262 10.45 -11.34 -11.07
C ASP A 262 11.57 -11.69 -10.07
N ALA A 263 12.32 -12.75 -10.42
CA ALA A 263 13.38 -13.29 -9.57
C ALA A 263 14.49 -12.28 -9.25
N GLU A 264 14.82 -11.38 -10.17
CA GLU A 264 15.86 -10.37 -9.97
C GLU A 264 15.42 -9.33 -8.94
N ALA A 265 14.20 -8.80 -9.07
CA ALA A 265 13.66 -7.86 -8.10
C ALA A 265 13.51 -8.50 -6.72
N VAL A 266 12.97 -9.73 -6.63
CA VAL A 266 12.82 -10.45 -5.35
C VAL A 266 14.16 -10.58 -4.62
N ARG A 267 15.23 -11.01 -5.32
CA ARG A 267 16.58 -11.11 -4.74
C ARG A 267 17.13 -9.76 -4.32
N LYS A 268 16.92 -8.71 -5.13
CA LYS A 268 17.36 -7.34 -4.82
C LYS A 268 16.71 -6.86 -3.52
N TRP A 269 15.40 -7.02 -3.39
CA TRP A 269 14.63 -6.63 -2.21
C TRP A 269 15.08 -7.39 -0.96
N LEU A 270 15.19 -8.71 -1.03
CA LEU A 270 15.65 -9.53 0.10
C LEU A 270 17.09 -9.20 0.50
N ARG A 271 17.97 -8.91 -0.45
CA ARG A 271 19.36 -8.49 -0.16
C ARG A 271 19.40 -7.14 0.56
N LEU A 272 18.59 -6.17 0.14
CA LEU A 272 18.50 -4.87 0.83
C LEU A 272 18.00 -5.04 2.26
N PHE A 273 16.96 -5.85 2.45
CA PHE A 273 16.40 -6.17 3.77
C PHE A 273 17.42 -6.89 4.67
N ALA A 274 18.04 -7.95 4.16
CA ALA A 274 19.08 -8.69 4.86
C ALA A 274 20.27 -7.78 5.21
N GLY A 275 20.74 -6.96 4.27
CA GLY A 275 21.84 -6.03 4.47
C GLY A 275 21.58 -5.03 5.60
N TYR A 276 20.35 -4.50 5.68
CA TYR A 276 19.93 -3.60 6.76
C TYR A 276 20.04 -4.27 8.14
N TYR A 277 19.49 -5.49 8.29
CA TYR A 277 19.49 -6.21 9.56
C TYR A 277 20.88 -6.77 9.93
N ILE A 278 21.65 -7.25 8.95
CA ILE A 278 23.05 -7.66 9.15
C ILE A 278 23.88 -6.48 9.65
N GLY A 279 23.73 -5.29 9.05
CA GLY A 279 24.44 -4.08 9.48
C GLY A 279 24.12 -3.69 10.92
N ARG A 280 22.90 -4.01 11.40
CA ARG A 280 22.46 -3.79 12.78
C ARG A 280 22.79 -4.95 13.72
N LYS A 281 23.25 -6.09 13.21
CA LYS A 281 23.50 -7.33 13.97
C LYS A 281 22.26 -7.83 14.72
N ILE A 282 21.10 -7.77 14.06
CA ILE A 282 19.81 -8.17 14.61
C ILE A 282 19.18 -9.18 13.65
N TYR A 283 18.60 -10.25 14.19
CA TYR A 283 17.70 -11.11 13.43
C TYR A 283 16.30 -10.49 13.39
N PRO A 284 15.70 -10.24 12.21
CA PRO A 284 14.36 -9.68 12.12
C PRO A 284 13.31 -10.65 12.66
N ALA A 285 12.45 -10.19 13.57
CA ALA A 285 11.41 -11.02 14.17
C ALA A 285 10.45 -11.60 13.11
N TYR A 286 10.21 -12.91 13.18
CA TYR A 286 9.32 -13.65 12.28
C TYR A 286 9.73 -13.58 10.79
N PHE A 287 11.01 -13.35 10.48
CA PHE A 287 11.47 -13.21 9.11
C PHE A 287 11.24 -14.49 8.30
N GLY A 288 11.60 -15.63 8.87
CA GLY A 288 11.42 -16.94 8.23
C GLY A 288 9.96 -17.30 8.05
N ASP A 289 9.14 -17.07 9.06
CA ASP A 289 7.69 -17.28 9.04
C ASP A 289 7.02 -16.47 7.93
N ARG A 290 7.32 -15.17 7.85
CA ARG A 290 6.76 -14.30 6.81
C ARG A 290 7.23 -14.71 5.42
N LEU A 291 8.53 -14.99 5.25
CA LEU A 291 9.07 -15.41 3.97
C LEU A 291 8.50 -16.76 3.52
N PHE A 292 8.44 -17.74 4.43
CA PHE A 292 7.88 -19.06 4.17
C PHE A 292 6.40 -18.97 3.78
N SER A 293 5.61 -18.18 4.51
CA SER A 293 4.20 -17.92 4.22
C SER A 293 4.01 -17.34 2.82
N LEU A 294 4.85 -16.39 2.40
CA LEU A 294 4.82 -15.83 1.05
C LEU A 294 5.15 -16.86 -0.03
N ILE A 295 6.12 -17.74 0.23
CA ILE A 295 6.46 -18.82 -0.72
C ILE A 295 5.34 -19.84 -0.81
N CYS A 296 4.71 -20.20 0.30
CA CYS A 296 3.52 -21.06 0.27
C CYS A 296 2.33 -20.41 -0.47
N ALA A 297 2.18 -19.08 -0.39
CA ALA A 297 1.17 -18.33 -1.14
C ALA A 297 1.48 -18.19 -2.63
N THR A 298 2.73 -18.39 -3.05
CA THR A 298 3.17 -18.16 -4.43
C THR A 298 2.63 -19.27 -5.36
N PRO A 299 2.07 -18.94 -6.54
CA PRO A 299 1.59 -19.93 -7.49
C PRO A 299 2.63 -21.02 -7.79
N PRO A 300 2.22 -22.30 -7.87
CA PRO A 300 3.14 -23.42 -8.14
C PRO A 300 4.01 -23.22 -9.37
N ALA A 301 3.43 -22.63 -10.41
CA ALA A 301 4.12 -22.47 -11.68
C ALA A 301 5.26 -21.45 -11.60
N VAL A 302 5.07 -20.36 -10.85
CA VAL A 302 6.15 -19.41 -10.53
C VAL A 302 7.25 -20.06 -9.70
N LYS A 303 6.91 -20.90 -8.71
CA LYS A 303 7.90 -21.64 -7.91
C LYS A 303 8.75 -22.58 -8.78
N ARG A 304 8.15 -23.18 -9.81
CA ARG A 304 8.80 -24.13 -10.73
C ARG A 304 9.61 -23.48 -11.85
N ALA A 305 9.52 -22.16 -12.04
CA ALA A 305 10.21 -21.44 -13.12
C ALA A 305 11.76 -21.54 -13.08
N GLY A 306 12.34 -22.19 -12.07
CA GLY A 306 13.74 -22.62 -12.01
C GLY A 306 14.76 -21.51 -11.75
N ASN A 307 14.43 -20.27 -12.10
CA ASN A 307 15.29 -19.10 -11.93
C ASN A 307 15.05 -18.34 -10.62
N LEU A 308 14.00 -18.65 -9.86
CA LEU A 308 13.62 -17.91 -8.64
C LEU A 308 14.54 -18.24 -7.46
N PHE A 309 14.90 -19.51 -7.28
CA PHE A 309 15.64 -19.98 -6.11
C PHE A 309 17.15 -20.15 -6.40
N PRO A 310 18.04 -19.88 -5.43
CA PRO A 310 17.74 -19.39 -4.08
C PRO A 310 17.28 -17.91 -4.10
N LEU A 311 16.42 -17.56 -3.13
CA LEU A 311 15.88 -16.20 -2.99
C LEU A 311 16.88 -15.19 -2.41
N LEU A 312 17.83 -15.69 -1.62
CA LEU A 312 18.87 -14.90 -0.95
C LEU A 312 20.18 -15.70 -0.98
N ASP A 313 21.30 -14.98 -0.95
CA ASP A 313 22.62 -15.61 -0.90
C ASP A 313 22.82 -16.38 0.41
N VAL A 314 23.38 -17.59 0.33
CA VAL A 314 23.57 -18.46 1.49
C VAL A 314 24.47 -17.82 2.55
N ALA A 315 25.47 -17.02 2.16
CA ALA A 315 26.32 -16.33 3.11
C ALA A 315 25.55 -15.27 3.91
N ASP A 316 24.62 -14.56 3.28
CA ASP A 316 23.77 -13.58 3.98
C ASP A 316 22.76 -14.28 4.91
N CYS A 317 22.26 -15.46 4.52
CA CYS A 317 21.42 -16.30 5.39
C CYS A 317 22.17 -16.72 6.67
N ILE A 318 23.41 -17.20 6.52
CA ILE A 318 24.25 -17.63 7.64
C ILE A 318 24.54 -16.45 8.57
N LYS A 319 24.84 -15.27 8.02
CA LYS A 319 25.06 -14.05 8.82
C LYS A 319 23.82 -13.66 9.61
N LEU A 320 22.64 -13.65 8.97
CA LEU A 320 21.37 -13.34 9.64
C LEU A 320 21.09 -14.34 10.76
N ALA A 321 21.18 -15.64 10.46
CA ALA A 321 20.99 -16.70 11.46
C ALA A 321 21.97 -16.59 12.64
N GLY A 322 23.18 -16.07 12.41
CA GLY A 322 24.16 -15.80 13.46
C GLY A 322 23.75 -14.71 14.46
N PHE A 323 22.73 -13.90 14.15
CA PHE A 323 22.15 -12.90 15.04
C PHE A 323 20.85 -13.35 15.72
N ALA A 324 20.40 -14.58 15.45
CA ALA A 324 19.17 -15.14 16.01
C ALA A 324 19.36 -15.54 17.47
N HIS A 325 18.35 -15.27 18.31
CA HIS A 325 18.28 -15.78 19.67
C HIS A 325 17.70 -17.20 19.69
N THR A 326 17.73 -17.87 20.85
CA THR A 326 17.19 -19.24 21.00
C THR A 326 15.72 -19.33 20.62
N ASP A 327 14.96 -18.27 20.89
CA ASP A 327 13.53 -18.18 20.60
C ASP A 327 13.26 -18.04 19.09
N ASP A 328 14.28 -17.65 18.30
CA ASP A 328 14.19 -17.46 16.85
C ASP A 328 14.58 -18.73 16.06
N TYR A 329 15.06 -19.81 16.69
CA TYR A 329 15.62 -20.96 15.97
C TYR A 329 14.61 -21.63 15.02
N GLU A 330 13.35 -21.77 15.44
CA GLU A 330 12.27 -22.28 14.59
C GLU A 330 12.04 -21.38 13.36
N ASP A 331 12.08 -20.06 13.56
CA ASP A 331 11.93 -19.09 12.47
C ASP A 331 13.12 -19.16 11.49
N VAL A 332 14.35 -19.32 11.99
CA VAL A 332 15.55 -19.52 11.16
C VAL A 332 15.45 -20.75 10.28
N TYR A 333 14.90 -21.87 10.78
CA TYR A 333 14.67 -23.06 9.96
C TYR A 333 13.70 -22.78 8.81
N LYS A 334 12.58 -22.10 9.10
CA LYS A 334 11.60 -21.69 8.08
C LYS A 334 12.20 -20.73 7.05
N MET A 335 13.07 -19.81 7.47
CA MET A 335 13.82 -18.95 6.57
C MET A 335 14.66 -19.78 5.58
N ILE A 336 15.43 -20.75 6.08
CA ILE A 336 16.29 -21.61 5.24
C ILE A 336 15.45 -22.43 4.26
N ASP A 337 14.32 -22.96 4.71
CA ASP A 337 13.41 -23.74 3.88
C ASP A 337 12.75 -22.87 2.81
N ALA A 338 12.27 -21.68 3.16
CA ALA A 338 11.70 -20.73 2.21
C ALA A 338 12.69 -20.33 1.11
N ILE A 339 13.94 -20.05 1.48
CA ILE A 339 15.01 -19.64 0.54
C ILE A 339 15.38 -20.75 -0.44
N ARG A 340 15.14 -22.02 -0.07
CA ARG A 340 15.41 -23.21 -0.90
C ARG A 340 14.16 -23.81 -1.54
N CYS A 341 13.00 -23.17 -1.37
CA CYS A 341 11.70 -23.73 -1.76
C CYS A 341 11.41 -25.12 -1.18
N LYS A 342 11.92 -25.42 0.03
CA LYS A 342 11.62 -26.68 0.73
C LYS A 342 10.32 -26.55 1.50
N THR A 343 9.20 -26.75 0.81
CA THR A 343 7.90 -26.94 1.45
C THR A 343 7.79 -28.40 1.92
N SER A 344 8.65 -28.81 2.85
CA SER A 344 8.64 -30.19 3.35
C SER A 344 7.35 -30.41 4.16
N GLN A 345 6.62 -31.50 3.91
CA GLN A 345 5.37 -31.87 4.59
C GLN A 345 5.51 -32.22 6.08
N ASN A 346 6.69 -32.03 6.69
CA ASN A 346 7.01 -32.48 8.04
C ASN A 346 7.48 -31.32 8.90
N THR A 347 6.55 -30.53 9.46
CA THR A 347 6.90 -29.63 10.56
C THR A 347 5.74 -29.39 11.52
N PHE A 348 6.09 -29.59 12.79
CA PHE A 348 5.44 -29.53 14.09
C PHE A 348 4.14 -28.74 14.31
N LYS A 349 3.32 -29.29 15.21
CA LYS A 349 2.09 -28.72 15.77
C LYS A 349 2.41 -27.50 16.63
N SER A 350 1.86 -26.34 16.27
CA SER A 350 1.88 -25.12 17.07
C SER A 350 0.51 -24.91 17.72
N ASP A 351 0.47 -24.75 19.04
CA ASP A 351 -0.73 -24.39 19.81
C ASP A 351 -0.96 -22.88 19.70
N ALA A 352 -1.90 -22.47 18.86
CA ALA A 352 -2.28 -21.07 18.68
C ALA A 352 -3.34 -20.64 19.71
N ALA A 353 -2.94 -19.78 20.64
CA ALA A 353 -3.83 -19.13 21.60
C ALA A 353 -4.41 -17.83 21.01
N LEU A 354 -5.68 -17.87 20.62
CA LEU A 354 -6.48 -16.72 20.15
C LEU A 354 -6.49 -15.59 21.19
N ARG A 355 -6.00 -14.40 20.81
CA ARG A 355 -6.22 -13.15 21.54
C ARG A 355 -7.38 -12.37 20.93
N SER A 356 -8.46 -12.23 21.68
CA SER A 356 -9.59 -11.35 21.37
C SER A 356 -9.19 -9.89 21.48
N ALA A 357 -9.48 -9.11 20.44
CA ALA A 357 -9.26 -7.67 20.43
C ALA A 357 -10.26 -6.96 21.38
N GLU A 358 -9.75 -6.12 22.28
CA GLU A 358 -10.57 -5.32 23.18
C GLU A 358 -11.25 -4.17 22.44
N PHE A 359 -12.53 -3.96 22.77
CA PHE A 359 -13.35 -2.89 22.22
C PHE A 359 -13.46 -1.74 23.22
N LEU A 360 -13.18 -0.52 22.75
CA LEU A 360 -13.44 0.69 23.53
C LEU A 360 -14.90 1.13 23.36
N PRO A 361 -15.63 1.40 24.45
CA PRO A 361 -16.99 1.91 24.38
C PRO A 361 -17.01 3.36 23.89
N GLN A 362 -17.89 3.67 22.93
CA GLN A 362 -18.19 5.04 22.52
C GLN A 362 -19.58 5.42 23.04
N ASN A 363 -19.64 6.52 23.79
CA ASN A 363 -20.86 7.07 24.40
C ASN A 363 -21.61 7.93 23.37
N GLY A 364 -22.76 7.43 22.91
CA GLY A 364 -23.72 8.16 22.10
C GLY A 364 -25.07 7.43 22.10
N ASP A 365 -26.17 8.17 22.19
CA ASP A 365 -27.56 7.71 22.34
C ASP A 365 -28.16 7.02 21.08
N ASP A 366 -27.32 6.58 20.13
CA ASP A 366 -27.81 5.89 18.93
C ASP A 366 -28.31 4.48 19.27
N ASN A 367 -29.47 4.11 18.71
CA ASN A 367 -30.01 2.74 18.80
C ASN A 367 -28.91 1.74 18.40
N ILE A 368 -28.66 0.78 19.29
CA ILE A 368 -27.59 -0.22 19.13
C ILE A 368 -27.74 -1.00 17.82
N PHE A 369 -28.97 -1.27 17.38
CA PHE A 369 -29.23 -1.95 16.11
C PHE A 369 -28.81 -1.11 14.90
N ASP A 370 -29.00 0.20 14.93
CA ASP A 370 -28.54 1.10 13.86
C ASP A 370 -27.02 1.12 13.75
N ARG A 371 -26.32 1.09 14.90
CA ARG A 371 -24.85 0.98 14.94
C ARG A 371 -24.36 -0.37 14.40
N VAL A 372 -25.04 -1.47 14.72
CA VAL A 372 -24.73 -2.80 14.16
C VAL A 372 -24.99 -2.82 12.65
N THR A 373 -26.13 -2.31 12.21
CA THR A 373 -26.53 -2.25 10.80
C THR A 373 -25.54 -1.42 9.97
N ALA A 374 -25.08 -0.28 10.51
CA ALA A 374 -24.07 0.54 9.86
C ALA A 374 -22.72 -0.18 9.70
N ARG A 375 -22.36 -1.08 10.62
CA ARG A 375 -21.12 -1.88 10.55
C ARG A 375 -21.23 -3.06 9.58
N ILE A 376 -22.41 -3.68 9.48
CA ILE A 376 -22.67 -4.81 8.58
C ILE A 376 -23.20 -4.38 7.21
N ASN A 377 -23.31 -3.08 6.94
CA ASN A 377 -23.81 -2.62 5.65
C ASN A 377 -22.88 -3.06 4.51
N GLU A 378 -23.44 -3.22 3.31
CA GLU A 378 -22.74 -3.76 2.15
C GLU A 378 -21.45 -3.00 1.84
N ILE A 379 -21.46 -1.67 1.97
CA ILE A 379 -20.29 -0.81 1.74
C ILE A 379 -19.17 -1.14 2.75
N SER A 380 -19.49 -1.36 4.02
CA SER A 380 -18.52 -1.73 5.06
C SER A 380 -17.99 -3.14 4.83
N LEU A 381 -18.85 -4.11 4.52
CA LEU A 381 -18.43 -5.49 4.20
C LEU A 381 -17.52 -5.52 2.96
N ALA A 382 -17.92 -4.81 1.90
CA ALA A 382 -17.15 -4.72 0.67
C ALA A 382 -15.76 -4.09 0.93
N ARG A 383 -15.72 -3.00 1.70
CA ARG A 383 -14.49 -2.31 2.08
C ARG A 383 -13.60 -3.12 3.01
N ASN A 384 -14.18 -3.91 3.91
CA ASN A 384 -13.45 -4.59 4.97
C ASN A 384 -12.85 -5.93 4.54
N PHE A 385 -13.39 -6.61 3.53
CA PHE A 385 -12.81 -7.87 3.05
C PHE A 385 -13.11 -8.21 1.59
N CYS A 386 -14.28 -7.92 1.02
CA CYS A 386 -14.57 -8.38 -0.36
C CYS A 386 -13.58 -7.81 -1.38
N THR A 387 -13.28 -6.51 -1.32
CA THR A 387 -12.32 -5.88 -2.25
C THR A 387 -10.92 -6.47 -2.12
N MET A 388 -10.50 -6.82 -0.89
CA MET A 388 -9.20 -7.45 -0.64
C MET A 388 -9.16 -8.87 -1.18
N ILE A 389 -10.21 -9.66 -0.95
CA ILE A 389 -10.33 -11.04 -1.46
C ILE A 389 -10.40 -11.04 -3.00
N ASP A 390 -11.16 -10.12 -3.60
CA ASP A 390 -11.23 -10.00 -5.06
C ASP A 390 -9.90 -9.54 -5.67
N SER A 391 -9.16 -8.67 -4.97
CA SER A 391 -7.80 -8.26 -5.35
C SER A 391 -6.80 -9.43 -5.22
N ALA A 392 -6.93 -10.26 -4.18
CA ALA A 392 -6.14 -11.48 -4.04
C ALA A 392 -6.40 -12.43 -5.21
N ARG A 393 -7.68 -12.71 -5.51
CA ARG A 393 -8.09 -13.54 -6.65
C ARG A 393 -7.62 -12.99 -8.01
N ALA A 394 -7.62 -11.66 -8.18
CA ALA A 394 -7.15 -11.02 -9.41
C ALA A 394 -5.62 -11.09 -9.58
N SER A 395 -4.87 -11.08 -8.48
CA SER A 395 -3.40 -11.13 -8.48
C SER A 395 -2.80 -12.53 -8.50
N PHE A 396 -3.61 -13.58 -8.25
CA PHE A 396 -3.15 -14.97 -8.36
C PHE A 396 -3.08 -15.40 -9.83
N ILE A 397 -1.87 -15.56 -10.35
CA ILE A 397 -1.60 -15.93 -11.73
C ILE A 397 -1.66 -17.46 -11.88
N LEU A 398 -2.40 -17.92 -12.88
CA LEU A 398 -2.45 -19.32 -13.30
C LEU A 398 -1.74 -19.47 -14.64
N ASP A 399 -0.71 -20.30 -14.69
CA ASP A 399 0.00 -20.61 -15.93
C ASP A 399 -0.80 -21.52 -16.86
N SER A 400 -1.69 -22.33 -16.29
CA SER A 400 -2.58 -23.21 -17.03
C SER A 400 -3.96 -23.26 -16.38
N VAL A 401 -5.00 -23.39 -17.20
CA VAL A 401 -6.36 -23.72 -16.74
C VAL A 401 -6.50 -25.21 -16.45
N THR A 402 -5.53 -26.03 -16.84
CA THR A 402 -5.50 -27.47 -16.59
C THR A 402 -4.42 -27.91 -15.62
N VAL A 403 -4.62 -29.05 -14.97
CA VAL A 403 -3.65 -29.69 -14.06
C VAL A 403 -3.28 -31.09 -14.56
N GLY A 404 -2.00 -31.45 -14.45
CA GLY A 404 -1.50 -32.73 -14.94
C GLY A 404 -1.82 -33.91 -14.02
N ASN A 405 -1.83 -33.69 -12.70
CA ASN A 405 -2.07 -34.73 -11.71
C ASN A 405 -2.76 -34.19 -10.45
N TYR A 406 -3.09 -35.09 -9.52
CA TYR A 406 -3.80 -34.75 -8.28
C TYR A 406 -2.98 -33.88 -7.32
N GLU A 407 -1.66 -34.09 -7.23
CA GLU A 407 -0.81 -33.28 -6.36
C GLU A 407 -0.67 -31.85 -6.89
N ASP A 408 -0.52 -31.65 -8.20
CA ASP A 408 -0.53 -30.32 -8.84
C ASP A 408 -1.84 -29.57 -8.54
N PHE A 409 -2.96 -30.28 -8.60
CA PHE A 409 -4.27 -29.74 -8.26
C PHE A 409 -4.32 -29.28 -6.81
N LEU A 410 -3.98 -30.15 -5.86
CA LEU A 410 -3.99 -29.82 -4.43
C LEU A 410 -2.98 -28.73 -4.07
N GLU A 411 -1.79 -28.73 -4.67
CA GLU A 411 -0.79 -27.69 -4.47
C GLU A 411 -1.33 -26.32 -4.91
N THR A 412 -2.01 -26.26 -6.06
CA THR A 412 -2.59 -25.02 -6.58
C THR A 412 -3.72 -24.52 -5.69
N VAL A 413 -4.64 -25.41 -5.29
CA VAL A 413 -5.76 -25.10 -4.39
C VAL A 413 -5.25 -24.62 -3.02
N THR A 414 -4.24 -25.30 -2.47
CA THR A 414 -3.63 -24.92 -1.18
C THR A 414 -2.90 -23.59 -1.27
N SER A 415 -2.07 -23.38 -2.31
CA SER A 415 -1.35 -22.11 -2.49
C SER A 415 -2.32 -20.94 -2.68
N PHE A 416 -3.41 -21.17 -3.41
CA PHE A 416 -4.47 -20.18 -3.57
C PHE A 416 -5.18 -19.83 -2.26
N TYR A 417 -5.51 -20.83 -1.44
CA TYR A 417 -6.11 -20.60 -0.12
C TYR A 417 -5.18 -19.79 0.78
N ILE A 418 -3.89 -20.17 0.85
CA ILE A 418 -2.87 -19.45 1.63
C ILE A 418 -2.75 -18.00 1.11
N HIS A 419 -2.81 -17.80 -0.21
CA HIS A 419 -2.81 -16.47 -0.82
C HIS A 419 -4.02 -15.63 -0.40
N LEU A 420 -5.22 -16.20 -0.34
CA LEU A 420 -6.41 -15.50 0.18
C LEU A 420 -6.21 -15.11 1.65
N GLN A 421 -5.77 -16.04 2.50
CA GLN A 421 -5.51 -15.78 3.93
C GLN A 421 -4.47 -14.66 4.12
N CYS A 422 -3.44 -14.65 3.29
CA CYS A 422 -2.39 -13.63 3.28
C CYS A 422 -2.90 -12.21 2.95
N TYR A 423 -4.06 -12.06 2.30
CA TYR A 423 -4.69 -10.76 2.01
C TYR A 423 -5.67 -10.32 3.10
N GLU A 424 -6.23 -11.27 3.85
CA GLU A 424 -7.18 -10.98 4.94
C GLU A 424 -6.46 -10.52 6.21
N ASN A 425 -5.35 -11.17 6.52
CA ASN A 425 -4.60 -10.91 7.74
C ASN A 425 -3.55 -9.83 7.47
N SER A 426 -3.93 -8.55 7.62
CA SER A 426 -2.99 -7.43 7.60
C SER A 426 -2.00 -7.43 8.78
N LYS A 427 -2.22 -8.30 9.77
CA LYS A 427 -1.30 -8.53 10.89
C LYS A 427 -0.30 -9.61 10.50
N PRO A 428 0.96 -9.54 10.96
CA PRO A 428 1.94 -10.60 10.74
C PRO A 428 1.33 -11.91 11.21
N ALA A 429 1.07 -12.79 10.25
CA ALA A 429 0.35 -14.03 10.48
C ALA A 429 1.08 -14.85 11.54
N GLU A 430 0.30 -15.49 12.42
CA GLU A 430 0.78 -16.70 13.08
C GLU A 430 1.36 -17.64 12.02
N SER A 431 2.42 -18.37 12.37
CA SER A 431 3.11 -19.26 11.44
C SER A 431 2.11 -20.13 10.66
N ILE A 432 2.15 -20.07 9.33
CA ILE A 432 1.24 -20.86 8.49
C ILE A 432 1.62 -22.34 8.60
N ASP A 433 0.77 -23.11 9.26
CA ASP A 433 0.83 -24.58 9.20
C ASP A 433 0.31 -25.01 7.82
N GLN A 434 1.23 -25.44 6.95
CA GLN A 434 0.92 -25.83 5.58
C GLN A 434 -0.06 -27.02 5.52
N GLN A 435 0.02 -27.96 6.46
CA GLN A 435 -0.86 -29.13 6.46
C GLN A 435 -2.27 -28.75 6.90
N ARG A 436 -2.38 -27.89 7.92
CA ARG A 436 -3.65 -27.30 8.32
C ARG A 436 -4.26 -26.49 7.17
N ALA A 437 -3.48 -25.63 6.53
CA ALA A 437 -3.94 -24.85 5.38
C ALA A 437 -4.39 -25.72 4.21
N ARG A 438 -3.70 -26.85 3.94
CA ARG A 438 -4.12 -27.85 2.95
C ARG A 438 -5.47 -28.45 3.29
N ASN A 439 -5.69 -28.84 4.54
CA ASN A 439 -6.96 -29.42 4.99
C ASN A 439 -8.10 -28.38 4.89
N GLU A 440 -7.86 -27.15 5.34
CA GLU A 440 -8.84 -26.05 5.24
C GLU A 440 -9.15 -25.69 3.78
N ALA A 441 -8.15 -25.74 2.90
CA ALA A 441 -8.36 -25.53 1.46
C ALA A 441 -9.20 -26.64 0.80
N ILE A 442 -8.99 -27.90 1.21
CA ILE A 442 -9.81 -29.04 0.77
C ILE A 442 -11.25 -28.87 1.25
N GLU A 443 -11.45 -28.52 2.52
CA GLU A 443 -12.79 -28.29 3.07
C GLU A 443 -13.49 -27.12 2.36
N LEU A 444 -12.77 -26.03 2.09
CA LEU A 444 -13.31 -24.89 1.33
C LEU A 444 -13.76 -25.33 -0.06
N LEU A 445 -12.92 -26.09 -0.77
CA LEU A 445 -13.21 -26.60 -2.10
C LEU A 445 -14.42 -27.56 -2.11
N GLU A 446 -14.48 -28.52 -1.20
CA GLU A 446 -15.60 -29.46 -1.08
C GLU A 446 -16.92 -28.74 -0.83
N ASN A 447 -16.89 -27.69 -0.01
CA ASN A 447 -18.07 -26.89 0.28
C ASN A 447 -18.49 -26.02 -0.91
N SER A 448 -17.54 -25.41 -1.63
CA SER A 448 -17.82 -24.67 -2.87
C SER A 448 -18.48 -25.54 -3.93
N PHE A 449 -18.10 -26.81 -4.01
CA PHE A 449 -18.57 -27.77 -5.02
C PHE A 449 -19.61 -28.77 -4.49
N ARG A 450 -20.20 -28.51 -3.31
CA ARG A 450 -21.10 -29.46 -2.64
C ARG A 450 -22.24 -29.95 -3.54
N ASP A 451 -22.84 -29.04 -4.30
CA ASP A 451 -23.96 -29.34 -5.21
C ASP A 451 -23.49 -29.78 -6.62
N ALA A 452 -22.18 -29.74 -6.88
CA ALA A 452 -21.58 -30.02 -8.19
C ALA A 452 -20.73 -31.30 -8.20
N GLY A 453 -20.82 -32.16 -7.18
CA GLY A 453 -20.06 -33.42 -7.09
C GLY A 453 -18.73 -33.32 -6.32
N GLY A 454 -18.50 -32.23 -5.59
CA GLY A 454 -17.39 -32.05 -4.67
C GLY A 454 -16.00 -32.08 -5.32
N MET A 455 -15.02 -32.57 -4.55
CA MET A 455 -13.61 -32.67 -4.95
C MET A 455 -13.40 -33.44 -6.26
N ALA A 456 -14.11 -34.55 -6.48
CA ALA A 456 -13.93 -35.39 -7.65
C ALA A 456 -14.33 -34.65 -8.95
N ALA A 457 -15.46 -33.94 -8.92
CA ALA A 457 -15.92 -33.15 -10.04
C ALA A 457 -15.00 -31.94 -10.32
N ALA A 458 -14.55 -31.26 -9.27
CA ALA A 458 -13.57 -30.17 -9.39
C ALA A 458 -12.26 -30.65 -10.02
N LEU A 459 -11.71 -31.79 -9.58
CA LEU A 459 -10.50 -32.37 -10.16
C LEU A 459 -10.69 -32.75 -11.63
N GLN A 460 -11.83 -33.35 -12.00
CA GLN A 460 -12.10 -33.71 -13.39
C GLN A 460 -12.18 -32.45 -14.27
N ARG A 461 -12.88 -31.41 -13.82
CA ARG A 461 -12.95 -30.11 -14.49
C ARG A 461 -11.56 -29.48 -14.66
N ALA A 462 -10.73 -29.56 -13.63
CA ALA A 462 -9.35 -29.10 -13.68
C ALA A 462 -8.48 -29.90 -14.66
N ARG A 463 -8.70 -31.20 -14.82
CA ARG A 463 -7.93 -32.02 -15.78
C ARG A 463 -8.33 -31.72 -17.22
N ASP A 464 -9.62 -31.65 -17.48
CA ASP A 464 -10.15 -31.49 -18.83
C ASP A 464 -10.17 -30.03 -19.30
N GLY A 465 -10.06 -29.06 -18.37
CA GLY A 465 -10.16 -27.63 -18.67
C GLY A 465 -11.56 -27.15 -19.05
N THR A 466 -12.58 -27.99 -18.84
CA THR A 466 -13.98 -27.68 -19.16
C THR A 466 -14.53 -26.59 -18.23
N ASP A 467 -15.52 -25.83 -18.70
CA ASP A 467 -16.16 -24.73 -17.95
C ASP A 467 -15.19 -23.70 -17.34
N GLY A 468 -14.01 -23.49 -17.95
CA GLY A 468 -12.97 -22.59 -17.45
C GLY A 468 -11.95 -23.23 -16.50
N GLY A 469 -12.01 -24.57 -16.30
CA GLY A 469 -10.98 -25.35 -15.62
C GLY A 469 -10.65 -24.84 -14.20
N MET A 470 -9.35 -24.74 -13.91
CA MET A 470 -8.85 -24.20 -12.64
C MET A 470 -9.35 -22.80 -12.34
N ARG A 471 -9.50 -21.91 -13.33
CA ARG A 471 -9.94 -20.54 -13.07
C ARG A 471 -11.32 -20.51 -12.43
N LYS A 472 -12.25 -21.29 -12.97
CA LYS A 472 -13.62 -21.39 -12.45
C LYS A 472 -13.64 -21.96 -11.03
N ILE A 473 -12.80 -22.96 -10.76
CA ILE A 473 -12.66 -23.55 -9.42
C ILE A 473 -12.20 -22.50 -8.40
N LEU A 474 -11.15 -21.74 -8.72
CA LEU A 474 -10.66 -20.70 -7.81
C LEU A 474 -11.67 -19.55 -7.63
N ASP A 475 -12.44 -19.21 -8.66
CA ASP A 475 -13.52 -18.22 -8.57
C ASP A 475 -14.65 -18.71 -7.64
N GLU A 476 -15.08 -19.98 -7.75
CA GLU A 476 -16.10 -20.58 -6.85
C GLU A 476 -15.60 -20.70 -5.40
N MET A 477 -14.32 -21.05 -5.20
CA MET A 477 -13.68 -21.00 -3.89
C MET A 477 -13.68 -19.58 -3.31
N THR A 478 -13.37 -18.58 -4.13
CA THR A 478 -13.37 -17.16 -3.72
C THR A 478 -14.75 -16.71 -3.28
N ASP A 479 -15.78 -17.00 -4.07
CA ASP A 479 -17.15 -16.59 -3.76
C ASP A 479 -17.67 -17.24 -2.47
N PHE A 480 -17.39 -18.53 -2.29
CA PHE A 480 -17.75 -19.22 -1.06
C PHE A 480 -16.95 -18.73 0.16
N HIS A 481 -15.65 -18.43 -0.01
CA HIS A 481 -14.81 -17.86 1.03
C HIS A 481 -15.30 -16.48 1.47
N LYS A 482 -15.68 -15.60 0.52
CA LYS A 482 -16.34 -14.31 0.81
C LYS A 482 -17.60 -14.51 1.65
N LEU A 483 -18.44 -15.48 1.31
CA LEU A 483 -19.66 -15.79 2.06
C LEU A 483 -19.33 -16.23 3.50
N GLN A 484 -18.31 -17.08 3.70
CA GLN A 484 -17.88 -17.49 5.04
C GLN A 484 -17.39 -16.31 5.87
N GLN A 485 -16.60 -15.40 5.28
CA GLN A 485 -16.10 -14.23 6.00
C GLN A 485 -17.20 -13.22 6.33
N GLN A 486 -18.14 -12.99 5.41
CA GLN A 486 -19.35 -12.21 5.68
C GLN A 486 -20.10 -12.77 6.87
N GLN A 487 -20.33 -14.09 6.87
CA GLN A 487 -21.03 -14.76 7.95
C GLN A 487 -20.29 -14.62 9.28
N ARG A 488 -18.98 -14.89 9.32
CA ARG A 488 -18.15 -14.74 10.52
C ARG A 488 -18.18 -13.31 11.05
N HIS A 489 -18.03 -12.31 10.18
CA HIS A 489 -18.04 -10.90 10.58
C HIS A 489 -19.39 -10.44 11.12
N ILE A 490 -20.48 -10.82 10.45
CA ILE A 490 -21.85 -10.50 10.88
C ILE A 490 -22.12 -11.18 12.23
N THR A 491 -21.82 -12.48 12.36
CA THR A 491 -22.00 -13.20 13.62
C THR A 491 -21.16 -12.58 14.75
N ALA A 492 -19.91 -12.21 14.50
CA ALA A 492 -19.06 -11.55 15.50
C ALA A 492 -19.61 -10.18 15.91
N THR A 493 -20.09 -9.38 14.95
CA THR A 493 -20.68 -8.06 15.21
C THR A 493 -21.96 -8.17 16.03
N PHE A 494 -22.85 -9.13 15.67
CA PHE A 494 -24.06 -9.43 16.44
C PHE A 494 -23.71 -9.91 17.85
N ARG A 495 -22.80 -10.88 17.97
CA ARG A 495 -22.32 -11.42 19.25
C ARG A 495 -21.84 -10.30 20.15
N GLN A 496 -20.94 -9.47 19.64
CA GLN A 496 -20.34 -8.40 20.40
C GLN A 496 -21.38 -7.36 20.86
N ALA A 497 -22.34 -7.02 19.99
CA ALA A 497 -23.43 -6.14 20.37
C ALA A 497 -24.30 -6.77 21.45
N VAL A 498 -24.81 -7.98 21.23
CA VAL A 498 -25.71 -8.70 22.13
C VAL A 498 -25.04 -9.02 23.48
N ASP A 499 -23.79 -9.45 23.49
CA ASP A 499 -23.07 -9.85 24.71
C ASP A 499 -22.92 -8.69 25.70
N SER A 500 -22.87 -7.45 25.20
CA SER A 500 -22.78 -6.24 26.03
C SER A 500 -24.09 -5.78 26.66
N LEU A 501 -25.22 -6.38 26.28
CA LEU A 501 -26.57 -5.93 26.66
C LEU A 501 -27.15 -6.75 27.80
N SER A 502 -27.99 -6.11 28.61
CA SER A 502 -28.91 -6.78 29.55
C SER A 502 -29.94 -7.63 28.80
N TRP A 503 -30.57 -8.58 29.48
CA TRP A 503 -31.53 -9.50 28.84
C TRP A 503 -32.66 -8.75 28.11
N ASP A 504 -33.28 -7.76 28.75
CA ASP A 504 -34.39 -6.99 28.16
C ASP A 504 -33.92 -6.20 26.91
N GLU A 505 -32.73 -5.62 26.95
CA GLU A 505 -32.11 -4.95 25.81
C GLU A 505 -31.78 -5.93 24.67
N ARG A 506 -31.36 -7.16 24.97
CA ARG A 506 -31.14 -8.21 23.95
C ARG A 506 -32.44 -8.60 23.26
N VAL A 507 -33.51 -8.77 24.04
CA VAL A 507 -34.84 -9.09 23.50
C VAL A 507 -35.34 -7.94 22.62
N GLN A 508 -35.17 -6.70 23.06
CA GLN A 508 -35.54 -5.53 22.28
C GLN A 508 -34.69 -5.42 20.99
N PHE A 509 -33.37 -5.64 21.08
CA PHE A 509 -32.48 -5.67 19.92
C PHE A 509 -32.89 -6.74 18.90
N MET A 510 -33.26 -7.94 19.36
CA MET A 510 -33.75 -9.02 18.49
C MET A 510 -35.10 -8.70 17.87
N LYS A 511 -36.01 -8.08 18.62
CA LYS A 511 -37.29 -7.61 18.10
C LYS A 511 -37.09 -6.59 16.97
N ASP A 512 -36.23 -5.59 17.19
CA ASP A 512 -35.89 -4.58 16.18
C ASP A 512 -35.22 -5.24 14.95
N ALA A 513 -34.32 -6.20 15.17
CA ALA A 513 -33.67 -6.95 14.12
C ALA A 513 -34.66 -7.76 13.27
N MET A 514 -35.57 -8.49 13.91
CA MET A 514 -36.56 -9.32 13.22
C MET A 514 -37.52 -8.47 12.38
N ASP A 515 -37.97 -7.33 12.92
CA ASP A 515 -38.88 -6.43 12.22
C ASP A 515 -38.22 -5.85 10.96
N ARG A 516 -37.00 -5.33 11.10
CA ARG A 516 -36.26 -4.70 9.98
C ARG A 516 -35.73 -5.71 8.97
N LEU A 517 -35.36 -6.92 9.40
CA LEU A 517 -34.82 -7.97 8.55
C LEU A 517 -35.90 -8.94 8.03
N LYS A 518 -37.18 -8.63 8.22
CA LYS A 518 -38.31 -9.48 7.85
C LYS A 518 -38.29 -10.00 6.41
N ILE A 519 -37.70 -9.25 5.47
CA ILE A 519 -37.57 -9.66 4.05
C ILE A 519 -36.54 -10.80 3.89
N PHE A 520 -35.55 -10.87 4.76
CA PHE A 520 -34.43 -11.84 4.70
C PHE A 520 -34.65 -13.06 5.59
N ILE A 521 -35.57 -12.98 6.54
CA ILE A 521 -35.90 -14.06 7.47
C ILE A 521 -36.86 -15.06 6.81
N PRO A 522 -36.55 -16.37 6.81
CA PRO A 522 -37.48 -17.42 6.37
C PRO A 522 -38.84 -17.35 7.07
N GLU A 523 -39.94 -17.67 6.36
CA GLU A 523 -41.31 -17.52 6.89
C GLU A 523 -41.52 -18.19 8.25
N HIS A 524 -40.98 -19.40 8.43
CA HIS A 524 -41.11 -20.16 9.68
C HIS A 524 -40.44 -19.49 10.90
N LEU A 525 -39.51 -18.56 10.71
CA LEU A 525 -38.85 -17.83 11.79
C LEU A 525 -39.53 -16.49 12.10
N LYS A 526 -40.43 -16.01 11.22
CA LYS A 526 -41.08 -14.68 11.38
C LYS A 526 -42.06 -14.64 12.54
N ASP A 527 -42.71 -15.76 12.82
CA ASP A 527 -43.73 -15.88 13.87
C ASP A 527 -43.15 -16.33 15.22
N GLU A 528 -41.83 -16.54 15.30
CA GLU A 528 -41.17 -16.96 16.53
C GLU A 528 -40.92 -15.77 17.49
N HIS A 529 -40.91 -16.06 18.79
CA HIS A 529 -40.71 -15.06 19.83
C HIS A 529 -39.25 -14.54 19.86
N PRO A 530 -38.99 -13.21 19.94
CA PRO A 530 -37.65 -12.62 19.94
C PRO A 530 -36.76 -13.12 21.09
N GLU A 531 -37.36 -13.54 22.21
CA GLU A 531 -36.69 -14.15 23.36
C GLU A 531 -35.89 -15.41 22.99
N ARG A 532 -36.34 -16.17 21.99
CA ARG A 532 -35.61 -17.35 21.50
C ARG A 532 -34.30 -16.92 20.83
N PHE A 533 -34.35 -15.91 19.96
CA PHE A 533 -33.19 -15.41 19.25
C PHE A 533 -32.28 -14.54 20.12
N ALA A 534 -32.78 -14.01 21.23
CA ALA A 534 -31.92 -13.36 22.22
C ALA A 534 -30.93 -14.34 22.87
N ARG A 535 -31.26 -15.64 22.88
CA ARG A 535 -30.35 -16.74 23.28
C ARG A 535 -29.55 -17.29 22.11
N ASP A 536 -30.12 -17.29 20.92
CA ASP A 536 -29.52 -17.82 19.68
C ASP A 536 -29.58 -16.79 18.55
N TYR A 537 -28.80 -15.72 18.68
CA TYR A 537 -28.74 -14.65 17.68
C TYR A 537 -28.04 -15.12 16.39
N GLU A 538 -27.31 -16.24 16.42
CA GLU A 538 -26.63 -16.79 15.26
C GLU A 538 -27.61 -17.21 14.17
N THR A 539 -28.79 -17.70 14.55
CA THR A 539 -29.83 -18.09 13.61
C THR A 539 -30.31 -16.90 12.77
N ILE A 540 -30.52 -15.74 13.40
CA ILE A 540 -30.90 -14.50 12.69
C ILE A 540 -29.74 -13.97 11.85
N ALA A 541 -28.51 -13.96 12.38
CA ALA A 541 -27.32 -13.56 11.63
C ALA A 541 -27.12 -14.42 10.36
N LYS A 542 -27.27 -15.74 10.45
CA LYS A 542 -27.18 -16.68 9.32
C LYS A 542 -28.31 -16.45 8.31
N ALA A 543 -29.54 -16.21 8.78
CA ALA A 543 -30.67 -15.89 7.90
C ALA A 543 -30.42 -14.60 7.11
N TYR A 544 -29.91 -13.56 7.78
CA TYR A 544 -29.56 -12.29 7.14
C TYR A 544 -28.53 -12.45 6.03
N VAL A 545 -27.42 -13.15 6.29
CA VAL A 545 -26.36 -13.41 5.29
C VAL A 545 -26.94 -14.13 4.06
N LYS A 546 -27.74 -15.19 4.28
CA LYS A 546 -28.38 -15.94 3.19
C LYS A 546 -29.38 -15.10 2.40
N GLY A 547 -30.11 -14.21 3.07
CA GLY A 547 -31.04 -13.30 2.43
C GLY A 547 -30.34 -12.27 1.54
N MET A 548 -29.21 -11.71 2.01
CA MET A 548 -28.38 -10.80 1.23
C MET A 548 -27.78 -11.47 -0.01
N ASP A 549 -27.27 -12.69 0.13
CA ASP A 549 -26.72 -13.44 -1.00
C ASP A 549 -27.78 -13.71 -2.08
N LYS A 550 -28.98 -14.15 -1.69
CA LYS A 550 -30.11 -14.33 -2.63
C LYS A 550 -30.49 -13.03 -3.34
N LEU A 551 -30.52 -11.91 -2.63
CA LEU A 551 -30.82 -10.61 -3.23
C LEU A 551 -29.75 -10.23 -4.27
N ASN A 552 -28.48 -10.42 -3.93
CA ASN A 552 -27.37 -10.15 -4.84
C ASN A 552 -27.38 -11.06 -6.07
N GLN A 553 -27.73 -12.33 -5.91
CA GLN A 553 -27.91 -13.26 -7.04
C GLN A 553 -29.05 -12.84 -7.96
N LEU A 554 -30.16 -12.32 -7.40
CA LEU A 554 -31.26 -11.78 -8.21
C LEU A 554 -30.81 -10.54 -8.97
N ILE A 555 -30.13 -9.60 -8.31
CA ILE A 555 -29.61 -8.38 -8.95
C ILE A 555 -28.66 -8.71 -10.10
N ARG A 556 -27.77 -9.70 -9.94
CA ARG A 556 -26.84 -10.12 -11.01
C ARG A 556 -27.51 -10.74 -12.25
N ARG A 557 -28.77 -11.16 -12.14
CA ARG A 557 -29.54 -11.73 -13.27
C ARG A 557 -30.26 -10.67 -14.09
N TYR A 558 -30.44 -9.47 -13.55
CA TYR A 558 -31.02 -8.31 -14.22
C TYR A 558 -29.90 -7.39 -14.73
#